data_AF-A0A922Z1D5-F1
#
_entry.id   AF-A0A922Z1D5-F1
#
_cell.length_a   1.000
_cell.length_b   1.000
_cell.length_c   1.000
_cell.angle_alpha   90.00
_cell.angle_beta   90.00
_cell.angle_gamma   90.00
#
_symmetry.space_group_name_H-M   'P 1'
#
loop_
_entity.id
_entity.type
_entity.pdbx_description
1 polymer ?
#
loop_
_entity_poly.entity_id
_entity_poly.type
_entity_poly.pdbx_seq_one_letter_code
_entity_poly.pdbx_strand_id
1 'polypeptide(L)' 'DMKTAHANMDVTKGHFNALVEVLQQSMDARGISFTRQNQMLALLAPMHRDVINTR' A
#
# COMPACT_ATOMS: atom_id res chain seq x y z
N ASP A 1 15.04 5.97 -0.44
CA ASP A 1 13.68 6.26 -0.98
C ASP A 1 12.93 4.95 -1.18
N MET A 2 11.63 5.01 -1.51
CA MET A 2 10.80 3.81 -1.67
C MET A 2 11.24 2.94 -2.84
N LYS A 3 11.79 3.52 -3.91
CA LYS A 3 12.26 2.77 -5.07
C LYS A 3 13.48 1.93 -4.72
N THR A 4 14.47 2.53 -4.07
CA THR A 4 15.68 1.84 -3.64
C THR A 4 15.38 0.73 -2.61
N ALA A 5 14.43 0.96 -1.70
CA ALA A 5 14.07 -0.01 -0.68
C ALA A 5 13.41 -1.28 -1.25
N HIS A 6 12.67 -1.17 -2.37
CA HIS A 6 11.92 -2.28 -2.97
C HIS A 6 12.57 -2.81 -4.27
N ALA A 7 13.68 -2.24 -4.71
CA ALA A 7 14.30 -2.52 -6.01
C ALA A 7 14.57 -4.01 -6.27
N ASN A 8 14.87 -4.79 -5.23
CA ASN A 8 15.20 -6.23 -5.31
C ASN A 8 14.07 -7.14 -4.82
N MET A 9 12.87 -6.60 -4.64
CA MET A 9 11.67 -7.34 -4.29
C MET A 9 10.80 -7.34 -5.55
N ASP A 10 10.54 -8.49 -6.18
CA ASP A 10 9.72 -8.57 -7.39
C ASP A 10 8.24 -8.26 -7.09
N VAL A 11 7.96 -6.98 -6.82
CA VAL A 11 6.66 -6.50 -6.37
C VAL A 11 5.81 -6.20 -7.61
N THR A 12 4.83 -7.06 -7.83
CA THR A 12 3.80 -6.89 -8.84
C THR A 12 2.68 -5.97 -8.33
N LYS A 13 1.84 -5.49 -9.24
CA LYS A 13 0.60 -4.79 -8.89
C LYS A 13 -0.32 -5.63 -7.98
N GLY A 14 -0.35 -6.95 -8.19
CA GLY A 14 -1.11 -7.86 -7.35
C GLY A 14 -0.63 -7.88 -5.89
N HIS A 15 0.69 -7.97 -5.68
CA HIS A 15 1.30 -7.92 -4.34
C HIS A 15 0.98 -6.60 -3.63
N PHE A 16 1.12 -5.48 -4.34
CA PHE A 16 0.81 -4.16 -3.78
C PHE A 16 -0.67 -4.04 -3.37
N ASN A 17 -1.59 -4.45 -4.25
CA ASN A 17 -3.03 -4.39 -3.96
C ASN A 17 -3.41 -5.29 -2.76
N ALA A 18 -2.84 -6.50 -2.68
CA ALA A 18 -3.06 -7.40 -1.55
C ALA A 18 -2.59 -6.78 -0.22
N LEU A 19 -1.45 -6.08 -0.22
CA LEU A 19 -0.98 -5.34 0.96
C LEU A 19 -1.95 -4.22 1.37
N VAL A 20 -2.46 -3.46 0.40
CA VAL A 20 -3.44 -2.39 0.67
C VAL A 20 -4.72 -2.98 1.27
N GLU A 21 -5.18 -4.12 0.74
CA GLU A 21 -6.35 -4.82 1.26
C GLU A 21 -6.14 -5.30 2.71
N VAL A 22 -5.01 -5.94 3.00
CA VAL A 22 -4.65 -6.36 4.38
C VAL A 22 -4.58 -5.16 5.32
N LEU A 23 -4.05 -4.01 4.86
CA LEU A 23 -4.02 -2.79 5.65
C LEU A 23 -5.43 -2.27 5.93
N GLN A 24 -6.32 -2.23 4.94
CA GLN A 24 -7.71 -1.83 5.13
C GLN A 24 -8.43 -2.73 6.13
N GLN A 25 -8.34 -4.05 5.95
CA GLN A 25 -8.90 -5.03 6.89
C GLN A 25 -8.37 -4.84 8.32
N SER A 26 -7.08 -4.53 8.47
CA SER A 26 -6.47 -4.25 9.78
C SER A 26 -6.99 -2.96 10.41
N MET A 27 -7.23 -1.92 9.61
CA MET A 27 -7.81 -0.67 10.09
C MET A 27 -9.28 -0.85 10.50
N ASP A 28 -10.04 -1.60 9.70
CA ASP A 28 -11.42 -1.99 9.99
C ASP A 28 -11.50 -2.77 11.31
N ALA A 29 -10.65 -3.78 11.50
CA ALA A 29 -10.58 -4.58 12.72
C ALA A 29 -10.25 -3.75 13.97
N ARG A 30 -9.55 -2.61 13.78
CA ARG A 30 -9.22 -1.65 14.86
C ARG A 30 -10.28 -0.56 15.04
N GLY A 31 -11.38 -0.60 14.28
CA GLY A 31 -12.45 0.38 14.37
C GLY A 31 -12.06 1.78 13.86
N ILE A 32 -11.05 1.87 13.00
CA ILE A 32 -10.67 3.16 12.39
C ILE A 32 -11.76 3.53 11.39
N SER A 33 -12.32 4.73 11.49
CA SER A 33 -13.39 5.16 10.58
C SER A 33 -12.91 5.19 9.12
N PHE A 34 -13.78 4.81 8.19
CA PHE A 34 -13.49 4.75 6.75
C PHE A 34 -12.86 6.05 6.20
N THR A 35 -13.33 7.20 6.66
CA THR A 35 -12.75 8.50 6.28
C THR A 35 -11.27 8.62 6.68
N ARG A 36 -10.91 8.15 7.89
CA ARG A 36 -9.51 8.15 8.36
C ARG A 36 -8.66 7.14 7.60
N GLN A 37 -9.22 5.99 7.26
CA GLN A 37 -8.55 5.00 6.43
C GLN A 37 -8.18 5.58 5.05
N ASN A 38 -9.16 6.17 4.37
CA ASN A 38 -8.94 6.77 3.05
C ASN A 38 -7.96 7.94 3.10
N GLN A 39 -7.99 8.76 4.15
CA GLN A 39 -7.00 9.81 4.35
C GLN A 39 -5.58 9.24 4.45
N MET A 40 -5.38 8.17 5.22
CA MET A 40 -4.06 7.53 5.32
C MET A 40 -3.64 6.90 3.99
N LEU A 41 -4.53 6.16 3.33
CA LEU A 41 -4.22 5.55 2.02
C LEU A 41 -3.88 6.59 0.96
N ALA A 42 -4.56 7.74 0.95
CA ALA A 42 -4.27 8.82 0.01
C ALA A 42 -2.84 9.39 0.19
N LEU A 43 -2.35 9.46 1.42
CA LEU A 43 -0.96 9.87 1.70
C LEU A 43 0.06 8.87 1.16
N LEU A 44 -0.29 7.58 1.15
CA LEU A 44 0.60 6.49 0.73
C LEU A 44 0.50 6.20 -0.78
N ALA A 45 -0.62 6.54 -1.42
CA ALA A 45 -0.90 6.25 -2.82
C ALA A 45 0.21 6.66 -3.82
N PRO A 46 0.91 7.81 -3.67
CA PRO A 46 2.00 8.17 -4.55
C PRO A 46 3.14 7.15 -4.59
N MET A 47 3.38 6.42 -3.50
CA MET A 47 4.46 5.42 -3.39
C MET A 47 4.25 4.20 -4.28
N HIS A 48 3.03 3.97 -4.79
CA HIS A 48 2.73 2.89 -5.75
C HIS A 48 3.71 2.87 -6.93
N ARG A 49 4.12 4.06 -7.43
CA ARG A 49 5.02 4.18 -8.60
C ARG A 49 6.46 3.77 -8.29
N ASP A 50 6.86 3.84 -7.03
CA ASP A 50 8.22 3.54 -6.60
C ASP A 50 8.35 2.08 -6.14
N VAL A 51 7.28 1.51 -5.60
CA VAL A 51 7.28 0.15 -5.02
C VAL A 51 7.09 -0.94 -6.07
N ILE A 52 6.22 -0.73 -7.08
CA ILE A 52 5.97 -1.73 -8.13
C ILE A 52 7.07 -1.65 -9.18
N ASN A 53 7.85 -2.72 -9.31
CA ASN A 53 8.97 -2.84 -10.25
C ASN A 53 8.80 -4.00 -11.26
N THR A 54 7.82 -4.88 -11.04
CA THR A 54 7.49 -6.00 -11.93
C THR A 54 6.13 -5.77 -12.58
N ARG A 55 5.99 -6.19 -13.86
CA ARG A 55 4.75 -6.08 -14.63
C ARG A 55 3.73 -7.15 -14.25
#